data_AF-A0A0R2KYD8-F1
#
_entry.id   AF-A0A0R2KYD8-F1
#
_cell.length_a   1.000
_cell.length_b   1.000
_cell.length_c   1.000
_cell.angle_alpha   90.00
_cell.angle_beta   90.00
_cell.angle_gamma   90.00
#
_symmetry.space_group_name_H-M   'P 1'
#
loop_
_entity.id
_entity.type
_entity.pdbx_description
1 polymer ?
#
loop_
_entity_poly.entity_id
_entity_poly.type
_entity_poly.pdbx_seq_one_letter_code
_entity_poly.pdbx_strand_id
1 'polypeptide(L)'
;MPLSSQALYFHLGLHADDDGVVEAFPIMRQVGAVEDDLRILVAKKFIVVLNEDLVTYITDWNENNRIRADRKVDSIYKEMLIQMVPNIKLKSSKRRADTGKIPGRPLDNQWTAQVRLGKDRLGKDSKDILSGSDEPDRIPYQEIVDYLNEKAGTKYRASGAKTQRLIKARFNDGFNSDDFNKVIDLKAAEWSGTDMAKYLRPETLFGTKFESYLNQEPAELKKKGQSYGGLEF
;
A
#
# COMPACT_ATOMS: atom_id res chain seq x y z
N MET A 1 -31.30 8.31 23.76
CA MET A 1 -29.95 8.61 23.22
C MET A 1 -30.17 9.37 21.93
N PRO A 2 -29.51 10.52 21.69
CA PRO A 2 -29.69 11.28 20.46
C PRO A 2 -29.40 10.44 19.21
N LEU A 3 -30.03 10.78 18.08
CA LEU A 3 -29.79 10.09 16.81
C LEU A 3 -28.33 10.26 16.34
N SER A 4 -27.73 11.41 16.61
CA SER A 4 -26.32 11.70 16.36
C SER A 4 -25.39 10.76 17.13
N SER A 5 -25.61 10.59 18.44
CA SER A 5 -24.80 9.68 19.25
C SER A 5 -25.03 8.20 18.92
N GLN A 6 -26.26 7.83 18.52
CA GLN A 6 -26.54 6.50 18.00
C GLN A 6 -25.77 6.23 16.70
N ALA A 7 -25.85 7.15 15.74
CA ALA A 7 -25.13 7.05 14.48
C ALA A 7 -23.61 6.94 14.73
N LEU A 8 -23.07 7.81 15.60
CA LEU A 8 -21.65 7.75 15.99
C LEU A 8 -21.27 6.36 16.52
N TYR A 9 -22.05 5.79 17.44
CA TYR A 9 -21.77 4.45 17.97
C TYR A 9 -21.76 3.36 16.88
N PHE A 10 -22.73 3.38 15.96
CA PHE A 10 -22.75 2.44 14.83
C PHE A 10 -21.53 2.58 13.94
N HIS A 11 -21.14 3.82 13.61
CA HIS A 11 -19.97 4.07 12.79
C HIS A 11 -18.66 3.69 13.49
N LEU A 12 -18.54 3.93 14.80
CA LEU A 12 -17.40 3.45 15.59
C LEU A 12 -17.29 1.92 15.50
N GLY A 13 -18.42 1.20 15.61
CA GLY A 13 -18.44 -0.25 15.46
C GLY A 13 -18.06 -0.74 14.06
N LEU A 14 -18.42 -0.02 13.00
CA LEU A 14 -18.06 -0.38 11.63
C LEU A 14 -16.56 -0.24 11.35
N HIS A 15 -15.89 0.67 12.05
CA HIS A 15 -14.48 1.00 11.86
C HIS A 15 -13.56 0.44 12.94
N ALA A 16 -14.10 -0.30 13.91
CA ALA A 16 -13.30 -0.89 14.98
C ALA A 16 -12.51 -2.12 14.53
N ASP A 17 -11.33 -2.28 15.13
CA ASP A 17 -10.45 -3.43 14.99
C ASP A 17 -11.10 -4.71 15.55
N ASP A 18 -10.48 -5.87 15.30
CA ASP A 18 -10.89 -7.17 15.85
C ASP A 18 -11.00 -7.18 17.40
N ASP A 19 -10.25 -6.30 18.08
CA ASP A 19 -10.27 -6.10 19.54
C ASP A 19 -11.30 -5.06 20.01
N GLY A 20 -12.01 -4.38 19.11
CA GLY A 20 -13.03 -3.38 19.45
C GLY A 20 -12.47 -2.00 19.75
N VAL A 21 -11.26 -1.70 19.27
CA VAL A 21 -10.62 -0.39 19.41
C VAL A 21 -10.74 0.39 18.11
N VAL A 22 -10.98 1.69 18.21
CA VAL A 22 -11.13 2.59 17.06
C VAL A 22 -10.69 4.01 17.43
N GLU A 23 -10.08 4.70 16.47
CA GLU A 23 -9.84 6.15 16.56
C GLU A 23 -11.16 6.90 16.32
N ALA A 24 -11.69 7.58 17.34
CA ALA A 24 -13.00 8.21 17.21
C ALA A 24 -12.96 9.51 16.39
N PHE A 25 -11.84 10.24 16.37
CA PHE A 25 -11.75 11.55 15.74
C PHE A 25 -12.07 11.54 14.23
N PRO A 26 -11.47 10.66 13.39
CA PRO A 26 -11.82 10.60 11.98
C PRO A 26 -13.29 10.25 11.75
N ILE A 27 -13.84 9.36 12.58
CA ILE A 27 -15.23 8.89 12.48
C ILE A 27 -16.22 9.99 12.85
N MET A 28 -15.92 10.77 13.88
CA MET A 28 -16.72 11.93 14.26
C MET A 28 -16.79 12.96 13.12
N ARG A 29 -15.67 13.22 12.43
CA ARG A 29 -15.65 14.11 11.26
C ARG A 29 -16.47 13.56 10.10
N GLN A 30 -16.44 12.24 9.87
CA GLN A 30 -17.20 11.59 8.81
C GLN A 30 -18.72 11.63 9.05
N VAL A 31 -19.15 11.42 10.29
CA VAL A 31 -20.58 11.39 10.68
C VAL A 31 -21.12 12.80 10.93
N GLY A 32 -20.24 13.78 11.18
CA GLY A 32 -20.64 15.11 11.63
C GLY A 32 -21.13 15.13 13.08
N ALA A 33 -20.60 14.23 13.92
CA ALA A 33 -20.96 14.13 15.34
C ALA A 33 -20.14 15.11 16.19
N VAL A 34 -20.74 15.61 17.27
CA VAL A 34 -20.09 16.55 18.20
C VAL A 34 -19.43 15.76 19.36
N GLU A 35 -18.44 16.33 20.03
CA GLU A 35 -17.79 15.69 21.19
C GLU A 35 -18.79 15.34 22.31
N ASP A 36 -19.85 16.13 22.47
CA ASP A 36 -20.91 15.83 23.43
C ASP A 36 -21.64 14.51 23.12
N ASP A 37 -21.75 14.11 21.84
CA ASP A 37 -22.27 12.80 21.47
C ASP A 37 -21.37 11.66 21.99
N LEU A 38 -20.05 11.85 21.92
CA LEU A 38 -19.07 10.92 22.46
C LEU A 38 -19.19 10.83 23.98
N ARG A 39 -19.32 11.97 24.66
CA ARG A 39 -19.52 12.03 26.12
C ARG A 39 -20.78 11.32 26.56
N ILE A 40 -21.87 11.41 25.80
CA ILE A 40 -23.11 10.66 26.07
C ILE A 40 -22.87 9.15 26.00
N LEU A 41 -22.08 8.67 25.03
CA LEU A 41 -21.73 7.26 24.92
C LEU A 41 -20.84 6.78 26.07
N VAL A 42 -19.88 7.61 26.51
CA VAL A 42 -19.03 7.35 27.69
C VAL A 42 -19.88 7.29 28.96
N ALA A 43 -20.77 8.27 29.18
CA ALA A 43 -21.64 8.32 30.35
C ALA A 43 -22.56 7.09 30.44
N LYS A 44 -22.99 6.56 29.29
CA LYS A 44 -23.79 5.34 29.19
C LYS A 44 -22.97 4.05 29.22
N LYS A 45 -21.64 4.15 29.31
CA LYS A 45 -20.68 3.03 29.33
C LYS A 45 -20.71 2.16 28.07
N PHE A 46 -21.12 2.71 26.93
CA PHE A 46 -21.04 2.01 25.64
C PHE A 46 -19.62 2.04 25.06
N ILE A 47 -18.85 3.06 25.43
CA ILE A 47 -17.46 3.25 25.00
C ILE A 47 -16.60 3.72 26.17
N VAL A 48 -15.30 3.47 26.08
CA VAL A 48 -14.28 3.99 26.98
C VAL A 48 -13.24 4.73 26.16
N VAL A 49 -12.96 5.98 26.51
CA VAL A 49 -11.87 6.75 25.89
C VAL A 49 -10.55 6.35 26.57
N LEU A 50 -9.56 5.98 25.77
CA LEU A 50 -8.27 5.46 26.23
C LEU A 50 -7.18 6.55 26.27
N ASN A 51 -7.21 7.52 25.36
CA ASN A 51 -6.18 8.56 25.24
C ASN A 51 -6.76 9.93 24.85
N GLU A 52 -5.94 10.98 24.94
CA GLU A 52 -6.25 12.35 24.49
C GLU A 52 -6.55 12.41 22.99
N ASP A 53 -5.96 11.53 22.18
CA ASP A 53 -6.21 11.39 20.74
C ASP A 53 -7.60 10.78 20.40
N LEU A 54 -8.48 10.64 21.40
CA LEU A 54 -9.81 10.04 21.27
C LEU A 54 -9.77 8.61 20.72
N VAL A 55 -8.75 7.83 21.07
CA VAL A 55 -8.77 6.38 20.86
C VAL A 55 -9.81 5.79 21.80
N THR A 56 -10.77 5.05 21.26
CA THR A 56 -11.92 4.53 22.01
C THR A 56 -12.01 3.02 21.92
N TYR A 57 -12.42 2.42 23.03
CA TYR A 57 -12.75 1.00 23.12
C TYR A 57 -14.26 0.83 23.26
N ILE A 58 -14.84 -0.07 22.46
CA ILE A 58 -16.25 -0.43 22.50
C ILE A 58 -16.43 -1.57 23.51
N THR A 59 -17.16 -1.32 24.60
CA THR A 59 -17.31 -2.28 25.70
C THR A 59 -17.96 -3.59 25.26
N ASP A 60 -18.97 -3.47 24.41
CA ASP A 60 -19.85 -4.57 24.02
C ASP A 60 -19.33 -5.31 22.77
N TRP A 61 -18.12 -4.96 22.32
CA TRP A 61 -17.55 -5.49 21.08
C TRP A 61 -17.48 -7.01 21.07
N ASN A 62 -16.98 -7.61 22.14
CA ASN A 62 -16.82 -9.07 22.25
C ASN A 62 -18.16 -9.82 22.31
N GLU A 63 -19.22 -9.16 22.76
CA GLU A 63 -20.57 -9.72 22.81
C GLU A 63 -21.20 -9.72 21.42
N ASN A 64 -21.02 -8.62 20.68
CA ASN A 64 -21.57 -8.43 19.34
C ASN A 64 -20.77 -9.16 18.26
N ASN A 65 -19.45 -9.26 18.42
CA ASN A 65 -18.54 -9.79 17.41
C ASN A 65 -17.83 -11.05 17.89
N ARG A 66 -18.30 -12.22 17.43
CA ARG A 66 -17.65 -13.50 17.69
C ARG A 66 -16.62 -13.84 16.61
N ILE A 67 -15.42 -13.29 16.77
CA ILE A 67 -14.28 -13.58 15.89
C ILE A 67 -13.61 -14.90 16.29
N ARG A 68 -13.28 -15.74 15.30
CA ARG A 68 -12.52 -16.98 15.52
C ARG A 68 -11.05 -16.66 15.82
N ALA A 69 -10.47 -17.35 16.80
CA ALA A 69 -9.09 -17.09 17.23
C ALA A 69 -8.03 -17.26 16.14
N ASP A 70 -8.30 -18.05 15.09
CA ASP A 70 -7.40 -18.26 13.95
C ASP A 70 -7.40 -17.11 12.93
N ARG A 71 -8.41 -16.24 12.99
CA ARG A 71 -8.57 -15.09 12.08
C ARG A 71 -8.30 -13.76 12.75
N LYS A 72 -8.17 -13.77 14.07
CA LYS A 72 -7.98 -12.58 14.88
C LYS A 72 -6.62 -11.95 14.61
N VAL A 73 -6.63 -10.65 14.32
CA VAL A 73 -5.46 -9.77 14.33
C VAL A 73 -5.47 -9.00 15.65
N ASP A 74 -4.31 -8.94 16.31
CA ASP A 74 -4.19 -8.18 17.56
C ASP A 74 -4.08 -6.67 17.24
N SER A 75 -4.81 -5.83 17.97
CA SER A 75 -4.79 -4.37 17.78
C SER A 75 -3.46 -3.75 18.25
N ILE A 76 -3.13 -2.60 17.66
CA ILE A 76 -1.94 -1.80 17.98
C ILE A 76 -2.01 -1.27 19.42
N TYR A 77 -3.22 -0.93 19.90
CA TYR A 77 -3.45 -0.33 21.23
C TYR A 77 -3.65 -1.35 22.35
N LYS A 78 -3.29 -2.61 22.12
CA LYS A 78 -3.51 -3.71 23.07
C LYS A 78 -2.92 -3.44 24.46
N GLU A 79 -1.72 -2.88 24.53
CA GLU A 79 -1.05 -2.59 25.80
C GLU A 79 -1.79 -1.51 26.60
N MET A 80 -2.20 -0.44 25.94
CA MET A 80 -2.96 0.66 26.54
C MET A 80 -4.34 0.20 27.03
N LEU A 81 -4.99 -0.68 26.28
CA LEU A 81 -6.27 -1.27 26.66
C LEU A 81 -6.16 -2.15 27.91
N ILE A 82 -5.08 -2.92 28.05
CA ILE A 82 -4.80 -3.73 29.25
C ILE A 82 -4.59 -2.84 30.49
N GLN A 83 -3.92 -1.70 30.32
CA GLN A 83 -3.67 -0.75 31.41
C GLN A 83 -4.94 -0.07 31.90
N MET A 84 -5.77 0.43 30.98
CA MET A 84 -6.98 1.18 31.32
C MET A 84 -8.14 0.29 31.76
N VAL A 85 -8.23 -0.92 31.23
CA VAL A 85 -9.34 -1.84 31.53
C VAL A 85 -8.81 -3.26 31.83
N PRO A 86 -8.28 -3.49 33.04
CA PRO A 86 -7.64 -4.75 33.41
C PRO A 86 -8.60 -5.96 33.45
N ASN A 87 -9.92 -5.73 33.47
CA ASN A 87 -10.94 -6.77 33.56
C ASN A 87 -11.36 -7.35 32.18
N ILE A 88 -10.78 -6.92 31.07
CA ILE A 88 -11.19 -7.39 29.74
C ILE A 88 -10.66 -8.80 29.49
N LYS A 89 -11.58 -9.73 29.19
CA LYS A 89 -11.27 -11.08 28.72
C LYS A 89 -10.85 -11.05 27.25
N LEU A 90 -9.63 -10.61 26.97
CA LEU A 90 -9.08 -10.65 25.62
C LEU A 90 -8.78 -12.09 25.20
N LYS A 91 -9.32 -12.52 24.05
CA LYS A 91 -8.90 -13.78 23.42
C LYS A 91 -7.52 -13.61 22.81
N SER A 92 -6.62 -14.58 22.98
CA SER A 92 -5.37 -14.60 22.22
C SER A 92 -5.61 -15.09 20.79
N SER A 93 -4.91 -14.49 19.84
CA SER A 93 -4.80 -15.04 18.49
C SER A 93 -4.07 -16.39 18.55
N LYS A 94 -4.57 -17.37 17.80
CA LYS A 94 -3.97 -18.71 17.70
C LYS A 94 -3.59 -18.99 16.27
N ARG A 95 -2.36 -19.47 16.03
CA ARG A 95 -2.00 -19.96 14.70
C ARG A 95 -2.82 -21.22 14.39
N ARG A 96 -3.36 -21.27 13.18
CA ARG A 96 -4.09 -22.45 12.70
C ARG A 96 -3.12 -23.63 12.57
N ALA A 97 -3.43 -24.75 13.23
CA ALA A 97 -2.62 -25.96 13.23
C ALA A 97 -2.37 -26.54 11.82
N ASP A 98 -3.26 -26.24 10.86
CA ASP A 98 -3.19 -26.74 9.49
C ASP A 98 -2.21 -25.98 8.59
N THR A 99 -1.59 -24.89 9.09
CA THR A 99 -0.64 -24.07 8.32
C THR A 99 0.72 -24.78 8.25
N GLY A 100 0.78 -25.82 7.42
CA GLY A 100 1.94 -26.70 7.27
C GLY A 100 1.61 -28.06 6.64
N LYS A 101 0.35 -28.50 6.67
CA LYS A 101 -0.09 -29.63 5.86
C LYS A 101 -0.40 -29.14 4.45
N ILE A 102 0.47 -29.46 3.50
CA ILE A 102 0.09 -29.57 2.10
C ILE A 102 -1.16 -30.46 2.11
N PRO A 103 -2.36 -29.99 1.70
CA PRO A 103 -3.46 -30.91 1.55
C PRO A 103 -3.02 -31.85 0.44
N GLY A 104 -2.74 -33.10 0.80
CA GLY A 104 -2.60 -34.17 -0.18
C GLY A 104 -3.83 -34.07 -1.06
N ARG A 105 -3.66 -33.63 -2.30
CA ARG A 105 -4.73 -33.69 -3.30
C ARG A 105 -5.11 -35.17 -3.35
N PRO A 106 -6.38 -35.53 -3.11
CA PRO A 106 -6.83 -36.87 -3.45
C PRO A 106 -6.54 -37.06 -4.94
N LEU A 107 -5.76 -38.09 -5.27
CA LEU A 107 -5.42 -38.42 -6.67
C LEU A 107 -6.58 -39.11 -7.40
N ASP A 108 -7.75 -39.23 -6.75
CA ASP A 108 -8.92 -39.88 -7.32
C ASP A 108 -9.91 -38.83 -7.84
N ASN A 109 -10.23 -38.96 -9.12
CA ASN A 109 -11.27 -38.27 -9.86
C ASN A 109 -12.66 -38.47 -9.21
N GLN A 110 -12.93 -37.78 -8.11
CA GLN A 110 -14.29 -37.65 -7.60
C GLN A 110 -14.99 -36.54 -8.39
N TRP A 111 -16.11 -36.91 -9.02
CA TRP A 111 -16.95 -36.06 -9.86
C TRP A 111 -17.12 -34.66 -9.27
N THR A 112 -16.52 -33.66 -9.93
CA THR A 112 -16.86 -32.27 -9.67
C THR A 112 -18.20 -31.99 -10.31
N ALA A 113 -19.21 -31.67 -9.49
CA ALA A 113 -20.43 -31.06 -9.97
C ALA A 113 -20.06 -29.82 -10.79
N GLN A 114 -20.39 -29.87 -12.09
CA GLN A 114 -20.31 -28.72 -12.97
C GLN A 114 -21.35 -27.69 -12.51
N VAL A 115 -20.94 -26.79 -11.63
CA VAL A 115 -21.59 -25.48 -11.51
C VAL A 115 -20.52 -24.45 -11.83
N ARG A 116 -20.49 -24.07 -13.12
CA ARG A 116 -19.82 -22.87 -13.59
C ARG A 116 -20.53 -21.67 -12.96
N LEU A 117 -20.01 -21.20 -11.83
CA LEU A 117 -20.18 -19.80 -11.43
C LEU A 117 -18.86 -19.12 -11.74
N GLY A 118 -18.89 -18.29 -12.79
CA GLY A 118 -17.79 -17.41 -13.16
C GLY A 118 -17.30 -16.69 -11.91
N LYS A 119 -16.04 -16.96 -11.57
CA LYS A 119 -15.30 -16.19 -10.58
C LYS A 119 -14.21 -15.50 -11.35
N ASP A 120 -14.59 -14.34 -11.87
CA ASP A 120 -13.65 -13.29 -12.22
C ASP A 120 -12.65 -13.18 -11.07
N ARG A 121 -11.40 -13.45 -11.39
CA ARG A 121 -10.28 -13.26 -10.48
C ARG A 121 -10.12 -11.76 -10.28
N LEU A 122 -10.85 -11.20 -9.32
CA LEU A 122 -10.51 -9.91 -8.73
C LEU A 122 -9.18 -10.10 -7.99
N GLY A 123 -8.11 -9.77 -8.71
CA GLY A 123 -6.78 -9.54 -8.16
C GLY A 123 -6.93 -8.62 -6.95
N LYS A 124 -6.49 -9.14 -5.81
CA LYS A 124 -6.49 -8.43 -4.55
C LYS A 124 -5.27 -7.52 -4.57
N ASP A 125 -5.42 -6.40 -5.25
CA ASP A 125 -4.43 -5.34 -5.28
C ASP A 125 -4.62 -4.54 -3.99
N SER A 126 -3.57 -4.54 -3.16
CA SER A 126 -3.42 -3.71 -1.97
C SER A 126 -3.86 -2.29 -2.26
N LYS A 127 -4.97 -1.84 -1.65
CA LYS A 127 -5.30 -0.43 -1.56
C LYS A 127 -4.38 0.18 -0.52
N ASP A 128 -3.24 0.70 -1.00
CA ASP A 128 -2.49 1.71 -0.28
C ASP A 128 -3.38 2.95 -0.17
N ILE A 129 -3.81 3.22 1.06
CA ILE A 129 -4.57 4.40 1.46
C ILE A 129 -3.58 5.56 1.51
N LEU A 130 -3.53 6.42 0.48
CA LEU A 130 -3.01 7.77 0.63
C LEU A 130 -3.65 8.74 -0.37
N SER A 131 -4.15 9.83 0.21
CA SER A 131 -4.31 11.17 -0.36
C SER A 131 -5.40 11.38 -1.41
N GLY A 132 -6.47 12.04 -0.96
CA GLY A 132 -7.44 12.69 -1.82
C GLY A 132 -6.85 13.91 -2.51
N SER A 133 -6.90 13.88 -3.83
CA SER A 133 -7.08 15.06 -4.68
C SER A 133 -7.93 14.57 -5.85
N ASP A 134 -9.20 14.96 -5.83
CA ASP A 134 -10.16 14.72 -6.90
C ASP A 134 -9.77 15.48 -8.16
N GLU A 135 -8.84 14.94 -8.96
CA GLU A 135 -8.79 15.13 -10.41
C GLU A 135 -8.27 13.83 -11.05
N PRO A 136 -8.86 13.34 -12.16
CA PRO A 136 -8.25 12.27 -12.92
C PRO A 136 -7.03 12.83 -13.66
N ASP A 137 -5.91 12.98 -12.93
CA ASP A 137 -4.61 13.25 -13.51
C ASP A 137 -4.34 12.14 -14.54
N ARG A 138 -4.53 12.48 -15.82
CA ARG A 138 -4.20 11.63 -16.95
C ARG A 138 -2.67 11.57 -17.03
N ILE A 139 -2.06 10.75 -16.17
CA ILE A 139 -0.64 10.47 -16.23
C ILE A 139 -0.34 9.89 -17.64
N PRO A 140 0.56 10.52 -18.42
CA PRO A 140 0.83 10.15 -19.80
C PRO A 140 1.77 8.93 -19.86
N TYR A 141 1.31 7.78 -19.38
CA TYR A 141 2.11 6.54 -19.34
C TYR A 141 2.61 6.12 -20.72
N GLN A 142 1.80 6.34 -21.75
CA GLN A 142 2.12 5.95 -23.10
C GLN A 142 3.28 6.78 -23.66
N GLU A 143 3.22 8.09 -23.53
CA GLU A 143 4.24 9.02 -24.04
C GLU A 143 5.62 8.73 -23.43
N ILE A 144 5.68 8.53 -22.12
CA ILE A 144 6.94 8.26 -21.40
C ILE A 144 7.56 6.93 -21.84
N VAL A 145 6.75 5.89 -21.99
CA VAL A 145 7.24 4.55 -22.37
C VAL A 145 7.61 4.49 -23.84
N ASP A 146 6.86 5.17 -24.71
CA ASP A 146 7.18 5.27 -26.13
C ASP A 146 8.50 6.02 -26.33
N TYR A 147 8.76 7.09 -25.58
CA TYR A 147 10.04 7.80 -25.61
C TYR A 147 11.22 6.92 -25.17
N LEU A 148 11.05 6.14 -24.09
CA LEU A 148 12.07 5.17 -23.66
C LEU A 148 12.34 4.11 -24.74
N ASN A 149 11.28 3.60 -25.37
CA ASN A 149 11.39 2.60 -26.42
C ASN A 149 12.15 3.14 -27.64
N GLU A 150 11.87 4.37 -28.05
CA GLU A 150 12.55 5.07 -29.13
C GLU A 150 14.05 5.25 -28.83
N LYS A 151 14.39 5.73 -27.63
CA LYS A 151 15.78 6.03 -27.24
C LYS A 151 16.63 4.80 -26.98
N ALA A 152 16.06 3.77 -26.35
CA ALA A 152 16.79 2.55 -25.99
C ALA A 152 16.67 1.44 -27.05
N GLY A 153 15.88 1.63 -28.12
CA GLY A 153 15.60 0.58 -29.10
C GLY A 153 14.84 -0.61 -28.51
N THR A 154 14.02 -0.37 -27.48
CA THR A 154 13.30 -1.41 -26.74
C THR A 154 11.81 -1.44 -27.08
N LYS A 155 11.08 -2.43 -26.56
CA LYS A 155 9.64 -2.65 -26.83
C LYS A 155 8.85 -2.87 -25.54
N TYR A 156 9.07 -2.04 -24.53
CA TYR A 156 8.31 -2.06 -23.30
C TYR A 156 6.85 -1.65 -23.54
N ARG A 157 5.93 -2.27 -22.79
CA ARG A 157 4.50 -1.99 -22.90
C ARG A 157 4.09 -0.93 -21.88
N ALA A 158 3.44 0.13 -22.36
CA ALA A 158 2.86 1.17 -21.51
C ALA A 158 1.73 0.63 -20.59
N SER A 159 1.09 -0.47 -20.98
CA SER A 159 0.08 -1.18 -20.19
C SER A 159 0.65 -2.09 -19.09
N GLY A 160 1.97 -2.16 -18.94
CA GLY A 160 2.61 -2.99 -17.92
C GLY A 160 2.36 -2.43 -16.52
N ALA A 161 1.69 -3.21 -15.65
CA ALA A 161 1.35 -2.78 -14.29
C ALA A 161 2.54 -2.29 -13.46
N LYS A 162 3.70 -2.97 -13.58
CA LYS A 162 4.94 -2.57 -12.88
C LYS A 162 5.46 -1.21 -13.37
N THR A 163 5.51 -1.01 -14.68
CA THR A 163 5.96 0.24 -15.30
C THR A 163 5.06 1.40 -14.89
N GLN A 164 3.74 1.20 -14.97
CA GLN A 164 2.76 2.20 -14.54
C GLN A 164 2.90 2.53 -13.06
N ARG A 165 3.11 1.54 -12.19
CA ARG A 165 3.31 1.76 -10.75
C ARG A 165 4.53 2.64 -10.47
N LEU A 166 5.64 2.42 -11.18
CA LEU A 166 6.85 3.23 -11.02
C LEU A 166 6.65 4.66 -11.52
N ILE A 167 6.02 4.83 -12.67
CA ILE A 167 5.71 6.16 -13.22
C ILE A 167 4.77 6.91 -12.26
N LYS A 168 3.68 6.27 -11.83
CA LYS A 168 2.71 6.86 -10.90
C LYS A 168 3.36 7.27 -9.58
N ALA A 169 4.26 6.45 -9.04
CA ALA A 169 4.97 6.78 -7.80
C ALA A 169 5.76 8.10 -7.95
N ARG A 170 6.46 8.31 -9.07
CA ARG A 170 7.20 9.56 -9.31
C ARG A 170 6.31 10.76 -9.59
N PHE A 171 5.17 10.56 -10.27
CA PHE A 171 4.18 11.64 -10.41
C PHE A 171 3.65 12.07 -9.05
N ASN A 172 3.37 11.12 -8.14
CA ASN A 172 2.96 11.42 -6.78
C ASN A 172 4.07 12.11 -5.95
N ASP A 173 5.35 11.85 -6.27
CA ASP A 173 6.50 12.54 -5.68
C ASP A 173 6.65 13.99 -6.22
N GLY A 174 5.87 14.39 -7.23
CA GLY A 174 5.86 15.74 -7.81
C GLY A 174 6.66 15.88 -9.12
N PHE A 175 7.14 14.79 -9.72
CA PHE A 175 7.86 14.83 -11.00
C PHE A 175 6.89 14.86 -12.19
N ASN A 176 7.28 15.57 -13.25
CA ASN A 176 6.49 15.67 -14.49
C ASN A 176 7.07 14.80 -15.62
N SER A 177 6.34 14.68 -16.73
CA SER A 177 6.77 13.93 -17.92
C SER A 177 8.13 14.37 -18.48
N ASP A 178 8.46 15.66 -18.39
CA ASP A 178 9.73 16.19 -18.90
C ASP A 178 10.92 15.68 -18.09
N ASP A 179 10.75 15.50 -16.78
CA ASP A 179 11.78 14.92 -15.92
C ASP A 179 12.05 13.45 -16.25
N PHE A 180 11.03 12.69 -16.64
CA PHE A 180 11.23 11.34 -17.16
C PHE A 180 12.04 11.36 -18.46
N ASN A 181 11.70 12.26 -19.39
CA ASN A 181 12.40 12.40 -20.65
C ASN A 181 13.88 12.76 -20.43
N LYS A 182 14.18 13.69 -19.50
CA LYS A 182 15.55 14.03 -19.10
C LYS A 182 16.33 12.83 -18.56
N VAL A 183 15.75 12.05 -17.64
CA VAL A 183 16.41 10.86 -17.09
C VAL A 183 16.70 9.84 -18.18
N ILE A 184 15.76 9.64 -19.10
CA ILE A 184 15.94 8.76 -20.26
C ILE A 184 17.09 9.25 -21.13
N ASP A 185 17.16 10.54 -21.45
CA ASP A 185 18.22 11.11 -22.28
C ASP A 185 19.59 11.00 -21.63
N LEU A 186 19.71 11.37 -20.34
CA LEU A 186 20.97 11.27 -19.59
C LEU A 186 21.49 9.83 -19.55
N LYS A 187 20.61 8.87 -19.24
CA LYS A 187 21.02 7.46 -19.12
C LYS A 187 21.20 6.78 -20.46
N ALA A 188 20.40 7.12 -21.47
CA ALA A 188 20.63 6.65 -22.82
C ALA A 188 21.98 7.16 -23.34
N ALA A 189 22.33 8.43 -23.11
CA ALA A 189 23.63 8.96 -23.51
C ALA A 189 24.80 8.30 -22.78
N GLU A 190 24.67 8.05 -21.46
CA GLU A 190 25.73 7.44 -20.65
C GLU A 190 25.91 5.94 -20.95
N TRP A 191 24.81 5.21 -21.15
CA TRP A 191 24.86 3.74 -21.20
C TRP A 191 24.76 3.16 -22.61
N SER A 192 24.30 3.94 -23.61
CA SER A 192 24.27 3.48 -24.99
C SER A 192 25.68 3.14 -25.48
N GLY A 193 25.84 1.97 -26.09
CA GLY A 193 27.14 1.46 -26.56
C GLY A 193 28.05 0.85 -25.48
N THR A 194 27.60 0.76 -24.23
CA THR A 194 28.33 0.09 -23.14
C THR A 194 27.59 -1.15 -22.63
N ASP A 195 28.24 -1.98 -21.81
CA ASP A 195 27.61 -3.11 -21.12
C ASP A 195 26.42 -2.71 -20.22
N MET A 196 26.31 -1.41 -19.89
CA MET A 196 25.22 -0.88 -19.07
C MET A 196 23.92 -0.65 -19.86
N ALA A 197 23.93 -0.72 -21.19
CA ALA A 197 22.72 -0.57 -22.02
C ALA A 197 21.59 -1.53 -21.62
N LYS A 198 21.93 -2.72 -21.10
CA LYS A 198 20.97 -3.72 -20.56
C LYS A 198 20.14 -3.20 -19.37
N TYR A 199 20.52 -2.09 -18.77
CA TYR A 199 19.82 -1.46 -17.65
C TYR A 199 18.95 -0.27 -18.06
N LEU A 200 18.82 0.03 -19.36
CA LEU A 200 17.85 0.99 -19.90
C LEU A 200 16.43 0.40 -19.86
N ARG A 201 15.90 0.21 -18.64
CA ARG A 201 14.61 -0.43 -18.36
C ARG A 201 13.79 0.44 -17.40
N PRO A 202 12.45 0.40 -17.45
CA PRO A 202 11.61 1.17 -16.53
C PRO A 202 11.93 0.91 -15.04
N GLU A 203 12.19 -0.34 -14.67
CA GLU A 203 12.52 -0.72 -13.27
C GLU A 203 13.78 -0.04 -12.77
N THR A 204 14.79 0.16 -13.63
CA THR A 204 16.06 0.78 -13.23
C THR A 204 15.97 2.29 -13.29
N LEU A 205 15.43 2.85 -14.36
CA LEU A 205 15.36 4.30 -14.58
C LEU A 205 14.38 4.98 -13.62
N PHE A 206 13.21 4.38 -13.39
CA PHE A 206 12.13 4.95 -12.58
C PHE A 206 12.11 4.38 -11.15
N GLY A 207 13.16 3.65 -10.76
CA GLY A 207 13.36 3.13 -9.42
C GLY A 207 13.71 4.22 -8.40
N THR A 208 14.17 3.82 -7.22
CA THR A 208 14.45 4.74 -6.09
C THR A 208 15.56 5.76 -6.35
N LYS A 209 16.35 5.59 -7.41
CA LYS A 209 17.45 6.48 -7.81
C LYS A 209 17.04 7.54 -8.83
N PHE A 210 15.75 7.68 -9.13
CA PHE A 210 15.24 8.59 -10.16
C PHE A 210 15.73 10.04 -10.00
N GLU A 211 15.56 10.63 -8.80
CA GLU A 211 16.00 11.99 -8.51
C GLU A 211 17.53 12.15 -8.64
N SER A 212 18.28 11.14 -8.23
CA SER A 212 19.74 11.12 -8.40
C SER A 212 20.15 11.11 -9.88
N TYR A 213 19.38 10.45 -10.75
CA TYR A 213 19.64 10.45 -12.19
C TYR A 213 19.24 11.77 -12.84
N LEU A 214 18.15 12.38 -12.38
CA LEU A 214 17.68 13.67 -12.87
C LEU A 214 18.70 14.78 -12.61
N ASN A 215 19.37 14.73 -11.45
CA ASN A 215 20.37 15.71 -11.01
C ASN A 215 21.80 15.36 -11.45
N GLN A 216 22.01 14.31 -12.25
CA GLN A 216 23.35 13.94 -12.68
C GLN A 216 23.84 14.90 -13.77
N GLU A 217 25.07 15.41 -13.62
CA GLU A 217 25.69 16.21 -14.68
C GLU A 217 25.87 15.35 -15.94
N PRO A 218 25.53 15.89 -17.14
CA PRO A 218 25.76 15.16 -18.38
C PRO A 218 27.24 14.84 -18.47
N ALA A 219 27.56 13.56 -18.66
CA ALA A 219 28.94 13.13 -18.79
C ALA A 219 29.57 13.85 -20.00
N GLU A 220 30.38 14.87 -19.74
CA GLU A 220 31.24 15.42 -20.79
C GLU A 220 32.06 14.26 -21.34
N LEU A 221 32.04 14.14 -22.68
CA LEU A 221 32.84 13.20 -23.46
C LEU A 221 34.33 13.36 -23.09
N LYS A 222 34.77 12.74 -22.00
CA LYS A 222 36.18 12.54 -21.71
C LYS A 222 36.67 11.52 -22.71
N LYS A 223 37.09 12.02 -23.90
CA LYS A 223 38.08 11.34 -24.73
C LYS A 223 39.28 11.05 -23.83
N LYS A 224 39.41 9.80 -23.40
CA LYS A 224 40.69 9.24 -23.00
C LYS A 224 41.00 8.05 -23.90
N GLY A 225 41.57 8.38 -25.06
CA GLY A 225 42.68 7.59 -25.53
C GLY A 225 43.83 7.78 -24.54
N GLN A 226 44.15 6.73 -23.80
CA GLN A 226 45.43 6.59 -23.11
C GLN A 226 45.81 5.13 -23.23
N SER A 227 46.62 4.85 -24.26
CA SER A 227 47.34 3.59 -24.41
C SER A 227 48.36 3.49 -23.29
N TYR A 228 48.36 2.38 -22.57
CA TYR A 228 49.54 1.85 -21.91
C TYR A 228 50.04 0.75 -22.87
N GLY A 229 50.98 0.97 -23.79
CA GLY A 229 52.27 1.60 -23.53
C GLY A 229 53.14 0.60 -22.79
N GLY A 230 53.52 -0.48 -23.49
CA GLY A 230 54.36 -1.55 -22.96
C GLY A 230 55.74 -1.05 -22.53
N LEU A 231 56.33 -1.78 -21.59
CA LEU A 231 57.76 -1.82 -21.36
C LEU A 231 58.15 -3.29 -21.21
N GLU A 232 58.74 -3.83 -22.27
CA GLU A 232 59.79 -4.84 -22.15
C GLU A 232 61.01 -4.15 -21.54
N PHE A 233 61.55 -4.71 -20.45
CA PHE A 233 62.81 -5.43 -20.39
C PHE A 233 62.99 -5.98 -18.97
#